data_AF-A0A3P3F8N2-F1
#
_entry.id   AF-A0A3P3F8N2-F1
#
_cell.length_a   1.000
_cell.length_b   1.000
_cell.length_c   1.000
_cell.angle_alpha   90.00
_cell.angle_beta   90.00
_cell.angle_gamma   90.00
#
_symmetry.space_group_name_H-M   'P 1'
#
loop_
_entity.id
_entity.type
_entity.pdbx_description
1 polymer ?
#
loop_
_entity_poly.entity_id
_entity_poly.type
_entity_poly.pdbx_seq_one_letter_code
_entity_poly.pdbx_strand_id
1 'polypeptide(L)'
;MQEDEGSTPEKLQAMLDVVARCEPSSGSGQADVGRLKADAAKAANVLIEFYGDAAFERARLIERRSPRSHFARMVTAEIGRRGRLPPGS
;
A
#
# COMPACT_ATOMS: atom_id res chain seq x y z
N MET A 1 -36.30 27.96 -31.86
CA MET A 1 -34.96 27.81 -32.47
C MET A 1 -34.06 27.32 -31.37
N GLN A 2 -33.51 26.12 -31.52
CA GLN A 2 -32.66 25.45 -30.53
C GLN A 2 -31.24 25.96 -30.76
N GLU A 3 -30.80 26.90 -29.94
CA GLU A 3 -29.47 27.49 -30.08
C GLU A 3 -28.48 26.61 -29.31
N ASP A 4 -27.79 25.81 -30.13
CA ASP A 4 -26.53 25.11 -29.95
C ASP A 4 -25.73 25.53 -28.70
N GLU A 5 -25.62 24.56 -27.78
CA GLU A 5 -24.78 24.60 -26.59
C GLU A 5 -23.30 24.48 -27.00
N GLY A 6 -22.79 25.54 -27.62
CA GLY A 6 -21.38 25.68 -27.99
C GLY A 6 -20.52 25.78 -26.73
N SER A 7 -20.00 24.64 -26.28
CA SER A 7 -19.09 24.52 -25.13
C SER A 7 -17.94 25.52 -25.25
N THR A 8 -17.98 26.59 -24.47
CA THR A 8 -16.97 27.65 -24.51
C THR A 8 -15.60 27.07 -24.10
N PRO A 9 -14.51 27.47 -24.79
CA PRO A 9 -13.15 27.01 -24.47
C PRO A 9 -12.74 27.33 -23.02
N GLU A 10 -13.44 28.27 -22.41
CA GLU A 10 -13.31 28.74 -21.03
C GLU A 10 -13.66 27.66 -20.01
N LYS A 11 -14.74 26.92 -20.25
CA LYS A 11 -15.19 25.84 -19.36
C LYS A 11 -14.22 24.66 -19.42
N LEU A 12 -13.70 24.40 -20.61
CA LEU A 12 -12.71 23.35 -20.84
C LEU A 12 -11.37 23.71 -20.16
N GLN A 13 -10.93 24.97 -20.26
CA GLN A 13 -9.74 25.46 -19.56
C GLN A 13 -9.91 25.43 -18.03
N ALA A 14 -11.08 25.79 -17.52
CA ALA A 14 -11.38 25.70 -16.09
C ALA A 14 -11.35 24.26 -15.57
N MET A 15 -11.86 23.29 -16.36
CA MET A 15 -11.76 21.87 -16.01
C MET A 15 -10.31 21.38 -16.01
N LEU A 16 -9.50 21.81 -16.99
CA LEU A 16 -8.07 21.46 -17.04
C LEU A 16 -7.30 22.05 -15.85
N ASP A 17 -7.58 23.29 -15.46
CA ASP A 17 -7.00 23.93 -14.28
C ASP A 17 -7.38 23.21 -12.98
N VAL A 18 -8.63 22.75 -12.87
CA VAL A 18 -9.09 21.97 -11.71
C VAL A 18 -8.36 20.62 -11.66
N VAL A 19 -8.17 19.94 -12.80
CA VAL A 19 -7.41 18.68 -12.85
C VAL A 19 -5.94 18.90 -12.53
N ALA A 20 -5.33 19.96 -13.04
CA ALA A 20 -3.94 20.33 -12.73
C ALA A 20 -3.74 20.67 -11.24
N ARG A 21 -4.73 21.28 -10.59
CA ARG A 21 -4.73 21.54 -9.14
C ARG A 21 -5.09 20.30 -8.31
N CYS A 22 -5.74 19.31 -8.91
CA CYS A 22 -6.06 18.02 -8.31
C CYS A 22 -4.99 16.96 -8.57
N GLU A 23 -3.82 17.32 -9.11
CA GLU A 23 -2.65 16.44 -8.99
C GLU A 23 -2.52 16.06 -7.51
N PRO A 24 -2.47 14.75 -7.18
CA PRO A 24 -2.38 14.31 -5.81
C PRO A 24 -1.07 14.88 -5.26
N SER A 25 -1.24 15.88 -4.40
CA SER A 25 -0.15 16.52 -3.67
C SER A 25 0.81 15.44 -3.21
N SER A 26 1.99 15.39 -3.82
CA SER A 26 3.03 14.38 -3.60
C SER A 26 3.70 14.57 -2.23
N GLY A 27 2.91 14.89 -1.21
CA GLY A 27 3.30 15.08 0.19
C GLY A 27 2.94 13.91 1.10
N SER A 28 2.29 12.84 0.61
CA SER A 28 1.88 11.70 1.47
C SER A 28 2.78 10.46 1.36
N GLY A 29 3.68 10.39 0.38
CA GLY A 29 4.43 9.14 0.08
C GLY A 29 5.27 8.59 1.24
N GLN A 30 5.81 9.44 2.12
CA GLN A 30 6.54 8.98 3.31
C GLN A 30 5.61 8.56 4.47
N ALA A 31 4.51 9.27 4.67
CA ALA A 31 3.53 8.94 5.71
C ALA A 31 2.82 7.60 5.39
N ASP A 32 2.51 7.38 4.11
CA ASP A 32 1.90 6.14 3.61
C ASP A 32 2.84 4.94 3.77
N VAL A 33 4.15 5.12 3.53
CA VAL A 33 5.14 4.06 3.75
C VAL A 33 5.32 3.74 5.24
N GLY A 34 5.29 4.74 6.12
CA GLY A 34 5.33 4.54 7.57
C GLY A 34 4.13 3.74 8.08
N ARG A 35 2.93 4.10 7.62
CA ARG A 35 1.69 3.38 7.93
C ARG A 35 1.72 1.95 7.39
N LEU A 36 2.15 1.77 6.14
CA LEU A 36 2.28 0.46 5.51
C LEU A 36 3.24 -0.46 6.28
N LYS A 37 4.35 0.08 6.82
CA LYS A 37 5.28 -0.67 7.70
C LYS A 37 4.60 -1.10 9.00
N ALA A 38 3.85 -0.20 9.66
CA ALA A 38 3.13 -0.54 10.88
C ALA A 38 2.04 -1.60 10.64
N ASP A 39 1.32 -1.50 9.52
CA ASP A 39 0.31 -2.48 9.15
C ASP A 39 0.93 -3.85 8.81
N ALA A 40 2.08 -3.88 8.14
CA ALA A 40 2.82 -5.11 7.90
C ALA A 40 3.31 -5.75 9.21
N ALA A 41 3.73 -4.93 10.19
CA ALA A 41 4.10 -5.39 11.52
C ALA A 41 2.94 -6.00 12.31
N LYS A 42 1.73 -5.43 12.19
CA LYS A 42 0.51 -6.01 12.77
C LYS A 42 0.13 -7.31 12.08
N ALA A 43 0.13 -7.35 10.75
CA ALA A 43 -0.18 -8.57 9.99
C ALA A 43 0.82 -9.70 10.30
N ALA A 44 2.10 -9.38 10.47
CA ALA A 44 3.11 -10.33 10.90
C ALA A 44 2.83 -10.90 12.30
N ASN A 45 2.38 -10.07 13.26
CA ASN A 45 1.96 -10.57 14.59
C ASN A 45 0.80 -11.56 14.46
N VAL A 46 -0.26 -11.18 13.74
CA VAL A 46 -1.43 -12.05 13.55
C VAL A 46 -1.05 -13.38 12.90
N LEU A 47 -0.16 -13.38 11.90
CA LEU A 47 0.33 -14.61 11.27
C LEU A 47 1.13 -15.48 12.24
N ILE A 48 1.97 -14.88 13.09
CA ILE A 48 2.73 -15.60 14.13
C ILE A 48 1.79 -16.17 15.19
N GLU A 49 0.81 -15.40 15.66
CA GLU A 49 -0.18 -15.86 16.65
C GLU A 49 -1.01 -17.03 16.12
N PHE A 50 -1.39 -17.00 14.83
CA PHE A 50 -2.26 -18.03 14.25
C PHE A 50 -1.51 -19.27 13.78
N TYR A 51 -0.30 -19.11 13.22
CA TYR A 51 0.44 -20.22 12.60
C TYR A 51 1.71 -20.62 13.36
N GLY A 52 2.11 -19.90 14.42
CA GLY A 52 3.31 -20.18 15.21
C GLY A 52 4.55 -20.29 14.32
N ASP A 53 5.29 -21.39 14.48
CA ASP A 53 6.52 -21.68 13.73
C ASP A 53 6.30 -21.78 12.21
N ALA A 54 5.07 -22.09 11.77
CA ALA A 54 4.71 -22.16 10.35
C ALA A 54 4.40 -20.78 9.72
N ALA A 55 4.38 -19.70 10.50
CA ALA A 55 4.00 -18.37 10.02
C ALA A 55 4.86 -17.88 8.86
N PHE A 56 6.17 -18.19 8.88
CA PHE A 56 7.09 -17.78 7.82
C PHE A 56 6.80 -18.50 6.49
N GLU A 57 6.59 -19.81 6.52
CA GLU A 57 6.23 -20.58 5.33
C GLU A 57 4.87 -20.15 4.77
N ARG A 58 3.90 -19.84 5.64
CA ARG A 58 2.61 -19.28 5.22
C ARG A 58 2.76 -17.93 4.55
N ALA A 59 3.56 -17.03 5.10
CA ALA A 59 3.82 -15.72 4.50
C ALA A 59 4.49 -15.84 3.12
N ARG A 60 5.48 -16.74 2.96
CA ARG A 60 6.10 -17.03 1.66
C ARG A 60 5.10 -17.56 0.63
N LEU A 61 4.17 -18.42 1.01
CA LEU A 61 3.13 -18.89 0.10
C LEU A 61 2.22 -17.75 -0.38
N ILE A 62 1.86 -16.82 0.51
CA ILE A 62 1.06 -15.63 0.16
C ILE A 62 1.85 -14.72 -0.79
N GLU A 63 3.13 -14.46 -0.49
CA GLU A 63 4.02 -13.65 -1.34
C GLU A 63 4.16 -14.25 -2.74
N ARG A 64 4.36 -15.58 -2.85
CA ARG A 64 4.48 -16.28 -4.14
C ARG A 64 3.19 -16.21 -4.96
N ARG A 65 2.02 -16.25 -4.33
CA ARG A 65 0.73 -16.09 -5.01
C ARG A 65 0.47 -14.65 -5.46
N SER A 66 1.15 -13.69 -4.83
CA SER A 66 0.97 -12.25 -5.07
C SER A 66 2.32 -11.54 -5.29
N PRO A 67 3.07 -11.88 -6.37
CA PRO A 67 4.45 -11.42 -6.57
C PRO A 67 4.58 -9.89 -6.76
N ARG A 68 3.48 -9.21 -7.12
CA ARG A 68 3.41 -7.75 -7.24
C ARG A 68 3.04 -7.02 -5.94
N SER A 69 2.68 -7.76 -4.89
CA SER A 69 2.27 -7.16 -3.62
C SER A 69 3.50 -6.77 -2.79
N HIS A 70 3.80 -5.48 -2.76
CA HIS A 70 4.83 -4.92 -1.88
C HIS A 70 4.52 -5.19 -0.41
N PHE A 71 3.25 -5.13 -0.03
CA PHE A 71 2.80 -5.45 1.33
C PHE A 71 3.11 -6.90 1.72
N ALA A 72 2.84 -7.87 0.84
CA ALA A 72 3.14 -9.28 1.12
C ALA A 72 4.63 -9.50 1.36
N ARG A 73 5.50 -8.88 0.55
CA ARG A 73 6.96 -8.89 0.74
C ARG A 73 7.37 -8.32 2.09
N MET A 74 6.77 -7.20 2.49
CA MET A 74 7.06 -6.57 3.79
C MET A 74 6.65 -7.44 4.97
N VAL A 75 5.49 -8.11 4.90
CA VAL A 75 5.03 -9.04 5.93
C VAL A 75 5.98 -10.24 6.06
N THR A 76 6.38 -10.86 4.94
CA THR A 76 7.37 -11.95 4.98
C THR A 76 8.70 -11.50 5.59
N ALA A 77 9.19 -10.31 5.20
CA ALA A 77 10.43 -9.76 5.72
C ALA A 77 10.34 -9.43 7.23
N GLU A 78 9.20 -8.96 7.70
CA GLU A 78 8.95 -8.71 9.12
C GLU A 78 8.96 -10.00 9.94
N ILE A 79 8.26 -11.05 9.49
CA ILE A 79 8.24 -12.36 10.18
C ILE A 79 9.66 -12.94 10.23
N GLY A 80 10.40 -12.86 9.11
CA GLY A 80 11.79 -13.34 9.05
C GLY A 80 12.75 -12.57 9.97
N ARG A 81 12.50 -11.27 10.22
CA ARG A 81 13.27 -10.48 11.20
C ARG A 81 12.98 -10.94 12.63
N ARG A 82 11.73 -11.26 12.96
CA ARG A 82 11.32 -11.69 14.30
C ARG A 82 11.78 -13.11 14.63
N GLY A 83 11.72 -14.03 13.68
CA GLY A 83 12.21 -15.41 13.85
C GLY A 83 13.74 -15.54 13.93
N ARG A 84 14.50 -14.47 13.63
CA ARG A 84 15.96 -14.41 13.78
C ARG A 84 16.43 -13.88 15.13
N LEU A 85 15.55 -13.41 16.01
CA LEU A 85 15.95 -13.13 17.38
C LEU A 85 16.15 -14.49 18.08
N PRO A 86 17.39 -14.87 18.46
CA PRO A 86 17.55 -16.01 19.34
C PRO A 86 16.74 -15.75 20.63
N PRO A 87 16.21 -16.78 21.30
CA PRO A 87 15.73 -16.60 22.66
C PRO A 87 16.90 -16.01 23.46
N GLY A 88 16.72 -14.77 23.93
CA GLY A 88 17.67 -14.13 24.82
C GLY A 88 17.91 -15.08 25.99
N SER A 89 19.19 -15.42 26.17
CA SER A 89 19.68 -16.25 27.27
C SER A 89 19.57 -15.52 28.61
#